data_AF-A0A0F9KHE8-F1
#
_entry.id   AF-A0A0F9KHE8-F1
#
_cell.length_a   1.000
_cell.length_b   1.000
_cell.length_c   1.000
_cell.angle_alpha   90.00
_cell.angle_beta   90.00
_cell.angle_gamma   90.00
#
_symmetry.space_group_name_H-M   'P 1'
#
loop_
_entity.id
_entity.type
_entity.pdbx_description
1 polymer ?
#
loop_
_entity_poly.entity_id
_entity_poly.type
_entity_poly.pdbx_seq_one_letter_code
_entity_poly.pdbx_strand_id
1 'polypeptide(L)' 'MIKVQVENEILGNSVFWEGPENEIDKIWNIPARMLAERVVKDGKTRKSGMWKVSQIKEKTP' A
#
# COMPACT_ATOMS: atom_id res chain seq x y z
N MET A 1 9.32 4.16 0.40
CA MET A 1 8.22 3.78 1.32
C MET A 1 7.04 3.28 0.52
N ILE A 2 6.23 2.40 1.10
CA ILE A 2 5.00 1.87 0.52
C ILE A 2 3.82 2.41 1.30
N LYS A 3 2.78 2.83 0.57
CA LYS A 3 1.51 3.28 1.13
C LYS A 3 0.40 2.36 0.65
N VAL A 4 -0.33 1.78 1.61
CA VAL A 4 -1.51 0.95 1.39
C VAL A 4 -2.73 1.76 1.81
N GLN A 5 -3.62 1.99 0.85
CA GLN A 5 -4.88 2.69 1.04
C GLN A 5 -6.05 1.74 0.86
N VAL A 6 -7.10 2.04 1.60
CA VAL A 6 -8.44 1.53 1.34
C VAL A 6 -9.19 2.62 0.58
N GLU A 7 -9.62 2.32 -0.64
CA GLU A 7 -10.55 3.14 -1.41
C GLU A 7 -11.98 2.64 -1.18
N ASN A 8 -12.83 3.52 -0.68
CA ASN A 8 -14.25 3.26 -0.48
C ASN A 8 -15.06 4.47 -0.95
N GLU A 9 -16.03 4.24 -1.84
CA GLU A 9 -16.80 5.31 -2.48
C GLU A 9 -17.81 5.98 -1.54
N ILE A 10 -18.19 5.32 -0.45
CA ILE A 10 -19.21 5.79 0.51
C ILE A 10 -18.52 6.43 1.72
N LEU A 11 -17.51 5.78 2.27
CA LEU A 11 -16.84 6.19 3.52
C LEU A 11 -15.58 7.04 3.28
N GLY A 12 -15.17 7.20 2.03
CA GLY A 12 -13.94 7.89 1.66
C GLY A 12 -12.69 7.01 1.78
N ASN A 13 -11.58 7.55 1.29
CA ASN A 13 -10.30 6.82 1.24
C ASN A 13 -9.57 6.94 2.58
N SER A 14 -9.01 5.85 3.07
CA SER A 14 -8.19 5.82 4.29
C SER A 14 -6.82 5.18 4.06
N VAL A 15 -5.87 5.47 4.95
CA VAL A 15 -4.57 4.80 4.96
C VAL A 15 -4.69 3.61 5.90
N PHE A 16 -4.45 2.42 5.35
CA PHE A 16 -4.43 1.19 6.13
C PHE A 16 -3.03 0.92 6.71
N TRP A 17 -1.99 1.19 5.93
CA TRP A 17 -0.61 0.97 6.34
C TRP A 17 0.34 1.87 5.54
N GLU A 18 1.40 2.35 6.16
CA GLU A 18 2.48 3.10 5.53
C GLU A 18 3.80 2.72 6.20
N GLY A 19 4.83 2.44 5.42
CA GLY A 19 6.12 2.01 5.97
C GLY A 19 7.18 1.69 4.91
N PRO A 20 8.40 1.32 5.33
CA PRO A 20 9.46 0.97 4.41
C PRO A 20 9.27 -0.42 3.80
N GLU A 21 9.92 -0.69 2.67
CA GLU A 21 9.72 -1.94 1.90
C GLU A 21 10.16 -3.20 2.66
N ASN A 22 11.15 -3.06 3.52
CA ASN A 22 11.65 -4.14 4.38
C ASN A 22 10.70 -4.49 5.56
N GLU A 23 9.56 -3.82 5.69
CA GLU A 23 8.55 -4.07 6.73
C GLU A 23 7.18 -4.47 6.17
N ILE A 24 7.11 -4.84 4.88
CA ILE A 24 5.85 -5.28 4.23
C ILE A 24 5.26 -6.53 4.88
N ASP A 25 6.08 -7.34 5.54
CA ASP A 25 5.66 -8.49 6.33
C ASP A 25 4.75 -8.11 7.52
N LYS A 26 4.82 -6.87 8.01
CA LYS A 26 3.92 -6.32 9.05
C LYS A 26 2.49 -6.06 8.53
N ILE A 27 2.27 -6.09 7.22
CA ILE A 27 0.92 -5.99 6.63
C ILE A 27 0.19 -7.32 6.87
N TRP A 28 -0.64 -7.36 7.92
CA TRP A 28 -1.35 -8.57 8.34
C TRP A 28 -2.46 -9.01 7.36
N ASN A 29 -2.98 -8.09 6.55
CA ASN A 29 -3.95 -8.44 5.51
C ASN A 29 -3.24 -9.03 4.28
N ILE A 30 -3.45 -10.33 4.03
CA ILE A 30 -2.74 -11.08 2.96
C ILE A 30 -2.92 -10.45 1.57
N PRO A 31 -4.15 -10.14 1.10
CA PRO A 31 -4.32 -9.45 -0.19
C PRO A 31 -3.56 -8.13 -0.31
N ALA A 32 -3.61 -7.30 0.73
CA ALA A 32 -2.89 -6.03 0.77
C ALA A 32 -1.36 -6.24 0.71
N ARG A 33 -0.85 -7.23 1.45
CA ARG A 33 0.57 -7.58 1.46
C ARG A 33 1.05 -8.06 0.09
N MET A 34 0.34 -8.99 -0.53
CA MET A 34 0.68 -9.49 -1.87
C MET A 34 0.66 -8.37 -2.92
N LEU A 35 -0.25 -7.39 -2.78
CA LEU A 35 -0.30 -6.24 -3.65
C LEU A 35 0.92 -5.33 -3.42
N ALA A 36 1.31 -5.11 -2.15
CA ALA A 36 2.51 -4.36 -1.79
C ALA A 36 3.81 -5.00 -2.32
N GLU A 37 3.95 -6.33 -2.22
CA GLU A 37 5.08 -7.06 -2.78
C GLU A 37 5.22 -6.85 -4.29
N ARG A 38 4.09 -6.82 -5.02
CA ARG A 38 4.09 -6.54 -6.47
C ARG A 38 4.53 -5.10 -6.77
N VAL A 39 4.04 -4.13 -6.00
CA VAL A 39 4.44 -2.73 -6.13
C VAL A 39 5.93 -2.55 -5.85
N VAL A 40 6.50 -3.24 -4.85
CA VAL A 40 7.96 -3.23 -4.61
C VAL A 40 8.72 -3.80 -5.79
N LYS A 41 8.23 -4.89 -6.37
CA LYS A 41 8.91 -5.57 -7.48
C LYS A 41 8.97 -4.74 -8.76
N ASP A 42 7.92 -3.99 -9.09
CA ASP A 42 7.80 -3.29 -10.37
C ASP A 42 7.71 -1.76 -10.30
N GLY A 43 7.60 -1.20 -9.09
CA GLY A 43 7.48 0.24 -8.83
C GLY A 43 6.15 0.86 -9.28
N LYS A 44 5.19 0.07 -9.78
CA LYS A 44 3.94 0.58 -10.34
C LYS A 44 2.86 0.59 -9.28
N THR A 45 2.06 1.66 -9.24
CA THR A 45 0.84 1.69 -8.44
C THR A 45 -0.11 0.56 -8.87
N ARG A 46 -0.63 -0.19 -7.90
CA ARG A 46 -1.52 -1.34 -8.13
C ARG A 46 -2.83 -1.15 -7.36
N LYS A 47 -3.94 -1.62 -7.93
CA LYS A 47 -5.27 -1.64 -7.30
C LYS A 47 -5.87 -3.04 -7.38
N SER A 48 -6.55 -3.48 -6.32
CA SER A 48 -7.32 -4.72 -6.28
C SER A 48 -8.46 -4.61 -5.27
N GLY A 49 -9.71 -4.63 -5.76
CA GLY A 49 -10.88 -4.37 -4.92
C GLY A 49 -10.77 -3.00 -4.23
N MET A 50 -10.90 -3.00 -2.90
CA MET A 50 -10.74 -1.81 -2.05
C MET A 50 -9.28 -1.38 -1.87
N TRP A 51 -8.31 -2.23 -2.22
CA TRP A 51 -6.89 -1.95 -1.95
C TRP A 51 -6.26 -1.14 -3.07
N LYS A 52 -5.58 -0.06 -2.71
CA LYS A 52 -4.68 0.68 -3.59
C LYS A 52 -3.31 0.80 -2.93
N VAL A 53 -2.27 0.42 -3.65
CA VAL A 53 -0.90 0.42 -3.13
C VAL A 53 0.02 1.17 -4.09
N SER A 54 0.88 2.03 -3.53
CA SER A 54 1.82 2.86 -4.28
C SER A 54 3.12 3.03 -3.53
N GLN A 55 4.22 3.17 -4.26
CA GLN A 55 5.44 3.75 -3.71
C GLN A 55 5.24 5.25 -3.45
N ILE A 56 5.67 5.69 -2.28
CA ILE A 56 5.74 7.11 -1.93
C ILE A 56 7.20 7.46 -1.64
N LYS A 57 7.55 8.71 -1.97
CA LYS A 57 8.82 9.29 -1.55
C LYS A 57 8.79 9.47 -0.04
N GLU A 58 9.92 9.18 0.59
CA GLU A 58 10.11 9.55 1.98
C GLU A 58 9.99 11.06 2.09
N LYS A 59 9.09 11.56 2.94
CA LYS A 59 9.06 12.98 3.25
C LYS A 59 10.27 13.26 4.12
N THR A 60 11.35 13.73 3.51
CA THR A 60 12.43 14.36 4.25
C THR A 60 11.84 15.57 4.98
N PRO A 61 11.98 15.67 6.31
CA PRO A 61 11.48 16.81 7.09
C PRO A 61 12.17 18.12 6.68
#